data_AF-A0A3P6QYE5-F1
#
_entry.id   AF-A0A3P6QYE5-F1
#
_cell.length_a   1.000
_cell.length_b   1.000
_cell.length_c   1.000
_cell.angle_alpha   90.00
_cell.angle_beta   90.00
_cell.angle_gamma   90.00
#
_symmetry.space_group_name_H-M   'P 1'
#
loop_
_entity.id
_entity.type
_entity.pdbx_description
1 polymer ?
#
loop_
_entity_poly.entity_id
_entity_poly.type
_entity_poly.pdbx_seq_one_letter_code
_entity_poly.pdbx_strand_id
1 'polypeptide(L)'
;DGQFQCCFDKTGTLTEDGLDFQTLRAVDPSFEETPVFTEEKAEMDPADLPSDGELITAIATCHSLTKINGELHGDPLDLILFNQTGWALVESVNDEEDSELQLFDNIQV
;
A
#
# COMPACT_ATOMS: atom_id res chain seq x y z
N ASP A 1 50.34 15.29 4.59
CA ASP A 1 49.31 14.96 3.59
C ASP A 1 48.28 14.02 4.20
N GLY A 2 47.11 14.56 4.51
CA GLY A 2 46.08 13.83 5.25
C GLY A 2 45.34 12.84 4.36
N GLN A 3 45.41 11.56 4.69
CA GLN A 3 44.48 10.56 4.19
C GLN A 3 43.29 10.46 5.15
N PHE A 4 42.09 10.59 4.61
CA PHE A 4 40.86 10.29 5.31
C PHE A 4 40.20 9.09 4.66
N GLN A 5 39.94 8.06 5.46
CA GLN A 5 39.09 6.94 5.08
C GLN A 5 37.68 7.27 5.60
N CYS A 6 36.68 7.30 4.73
CA CYS A 6 35.29 7.50 5.12
C CYS A 6 34.46 6.25 4.83
N CYS A 7 33.57 5.94 5.77
CA CYS A 7 32.53 4.93 5.62
C CYS A 7 31.20 5.63 5.87
N PHE A 8 30.22 5.39 5.01
CA PHE A 8 28.88 5.92 5.17
C PHE A 8 27.93 4.78 5.46
N ASP A 9 27.07 4.99 6.44
CA ASP A 9 25.91 4.15 6.64
C ASP A 9 24.84 4.48 5.57
N LYS A 10 23.95 3.52 5.26
CA LYS A 10 22.93 3.69 4.22
C LYS A 10 21.59 4.15 4.80
N THR A 11 20.93 3.32 5.61
CA THR A 11 19.56 3.58 6.07
C THR A 11 19.56 4.66 7.14
N GLY A 12 18.70 5.66 7.01
CA GLY A 12 18.67 6.80 7.92
C GLY A 12 19.85 7.78 7.75
N THR A 13 20.71 7.58 6.75
CA THR A 13 21.81 8.50 6.40
C THR A 13 21.79 8.88 4.92
N LEU A 14 21.93 7.91 4.01
CA LEU A 14 21.87 8.14 2.56
C LEU A 14 20.45 7.98 2.01
N THR A 15 19.66 7.11 2.62
CA THR A 15 18.24 6.96 2.33
C THR A 15 17.46 7.23 3.59
N GLU A 16 16.17 7.53 3.42
CA GLU A 16 15.22 7.51 4.52
C GLU A 16 15.09 6.10 5.11
N ASP A 17 14.54 6.04 6.32
CA ASP A 17 14.18 4.78 6.98
C ASP A 17 12.73 4.45 6.61
N GLY A 18 12.51 3.27 6.03
CA GLY A 18 11.21 2.86 5.50
C GLY A 18 11.10 2.88 3.97
N LEU A 19 9.89 2.61 3.49
CA LEU A 19 9.50 2.60 2.07
C LEU A 19 8.34 3.58 1.88
N ASP A 20 8.17 4.09 0.67
CA ASP A 20 7.03 4.91 0.26
C ASP A 20 6.59 4.53 -1.15
N PHE A 21 5.36 4.91 -1.52
CA PHE A 21 4.87 4.75 -2.88
C PHE A 21 5.47 5.84 -3.78
N GLN A 22 6.11 5.41 -4.87
CA GLN A 22 6.68 6.32 -5.87
C GLN A 22 5.87 6.35 -7.16
N THR A 23 5.56 5.18 -7.70
CA THR A 23 4.91 5.05 -9.01
C THR A 23 4.25 3.69 -9.17
N LEU A 24 3.24 3.63 -10.04
CA LEU A 24 2.54 2.42 -10.43
C LEU A 24 2.73 2.19 -11.93
N ARG A 25 2.91 0.91 -12.30
CA ARG A 25 2.91 0.46 -13.69
C ARG A 25 2.07 -0.80 -13.82
N ALA A 26 1.04 -0.76 -14.64
CA ALA A 26 0.23 -1.93 -14.94
C ALA A 26 0.82 -2.72 -16.11
N VAL A 27 0.32 -3.94 -16.33
CA VAL A 27 0.61 -4.69 -17.55
C VAL A 27 -0.28 -4.16 -18.67
N ASP A 28 0.32 -3.82 -19.81
CA ASP A 28 -0.41 -3.41 -21.01
C ASP A 28 -1.06 -4.65 -21.67
N PRO A 29 -2.40 -4.74 -21.72
CA PRO A 29 -3.09 -5.90 -22.27
C PRO A 29 -2.94 -6.02 -23.80
N SER A 30 -2.41 -5.00 -24.47
CA SER A 30 -2.23 -4.98 -25.93
C SER A 30 -1.10 -5.92 -26.40
N PHE A 31 -0.24 -6.39 -25.49
CA PHE A 31 0.94 -7.20 -25.79
C PHE A 31 0.84 -8.59 -25.14
N GLU A 32 0.12 -9.52 -25.78
CA GLU A 32 -0.15 -10.86 -25.24
C GLU A 32 1.08 -11.79 -25.23
N GLU A 33 1.97 -11.71 -26.23
CA GLU A 33 3.10 -12.64 -26.35
C GLU A 33 4.26 -12.29 -25.41
N THR A 34 4.44 -10.99 -25.11
CA THR A 34 5.48 -10.49 -24.20
C THR A 34 4.88 -9.40 -23.32
N PRO A 35 4.76 -9.62 -22.00
CA PRO A 35 4.17 -8.62 -21.12
C PRO A 35 5.03 -7.36 -21.10
N VAL A 36 4.40 -6.23 -21.41
CA VAL A 36 4.99 -4.88 -21.35
C VAL A 36 4.30 -4.11 -20.24
N PHE A 37 5.06 -3.30 -19.50
CA PHE A 37 4.51 -2.40 -18.49
C PHE A 37 4.10 -1.06 -19.12
N THR A 38 2.98 -0.49 -18.65
CA THR A 38 2.54 0.87 -19.00
C THR A 38 3.59 1.92 -18.62
N GLU A 39 3.38 3.18 -18.98
CA GLU A 39 4.18 4.28 -18.42
C GLU A 39 4.03 4.37 -16.89
N GLU A 40 5.00 5.01 -16.25
CA GLU A 40 4.98 5.30 -14.83
C GLU A 40 3.86 6.29 -14.48
N LYS A 41 3.06 5.94 -13.48
CA LYS A 41 1.96 6.77 -12.97
C LYS A 41 2.23 7.15 -11.51
N ALA A 42 2.30 8.45 -11.23
CA ALA A 42 2.55 8.97 -9.88
C ALA A 42 1.32 8.90 -8.98
N GLU A 43 0.12 8.74 -9.55
CA GLU A 43 -1.15 8.64 -8.83
C GLU A 43 -1.86 7.35 -9.21
N MET A 44 -2.63 6.78 -8.27
CA MET A 44 -3.47 5.61 -8.52
C MET A 44 -4.86 6.05 -9.00
N ASP A 45 -4.96 6.51 -10.24
CA ASP A 45 -6.24 6.78 -10.90
C ASP A 45 -6.66 5.58 -11.77
N PRO A 46 -7.80 4.91 -11.49
CA PRO A 46 -8.33 3.84 -12.33
C PRO A 46 -8.51 4.24 -13.81
N ALA A 47 -8.81 5.51 -14.09
CA ALA A 47 -8.99 6.00 -15.46
C ALA A 47 -7.68 6.03 -16.27
N ASP A 48 -6.53 6.04 -15.59
CA ASP A 48 -5.20 6.07 -16.18
C ASP A 48 -4.59 4.68 -16.42
N LEU A 49 -5.28 3.62 -16.01
CA LEU A 49 -4.80 2.25 -16.04
C LEU A 49 -5.66 1.36 -16.96
N PRO A 50 -5.07 0.31 -17.55
CA PRO A 50 -5.82 -0.71 -18.27
C PRO A 50 -6.73 -1.50 -17.33
N SER A 51 -7.66 -2.26 -17.93
CA SER A 51 -8.58 -3.15 -17.22
C SER A 51 -9.36 -2.44 -16.12
N ASP A 52 -9.88 -1.24 -16.39
CA ASP A 52 -10.70 -0.45 -15.48
C ASP A 52 -10.09 -0.28 -14.07
N GLY A 53 -8.75 -0.25 -13.97
CA GLY A 53 -8.05 -0.10 -12.70
C GLY A 53 -8.09 -1.33 -11.78
N GLU A 54 -8.24 -2.54 -12.32
CA GLU A 54 -8.19 -3.80 -11.56
C GLU A 54 -6.94 -3.92 -10.66
N LEU A 55 -5.80 -3.36 -11.07
CA LEU A 55 -4.59 -3.33 -10.25
C LEU A 55 -4.77 -2.53 -8.96
N ILE A 56 -5.44 -1.37 -9.02
CA ILE A 56 -5.75 -0.55 -7.84
C ILE A 56 -6.76 -1.31 -6.95
N THR A 57 -7.73 -1.99 -7.56
CA THR A 57 -8.68 -2.83 -6.82
C THR A 57 -7.96 -3.96 -6.08
N ALA A 58 -6.98 -4.61 -6.70
CA ALA A 58 -6.18 -5.64 -6.05
C ALA A 58 -5.39 -5.07 -4.86
N ILE A 59 -4.76 -3.89 -5.02
CA ILE A 59 -4.07 -3.20 -3.92
C ILE A 59 -5.05 -2.88 -2.78
N ALA A 60 -6.26 -2.41 -3.10
CA ALA A 60 -7.26 -2.01 -2.11
C ALA A 60 -7.94 -3.19 -1.37
N THR A 61 -7.79 -4.42 -1.84
CA THR A 61 -8.57 -5.57 -1.32
C THR A 61 -7.70 -6.75 -0.88
N CYS A 62 -6.45 -6.85 -1.33
CA CYS A 62 -5.58 -8.01 -1.12
C CYS A 62 -4.50 -7.73 -0.06
N HIS A 63 -4.91 -7.29 1.12
CA HIS A 63 -4.05 -7.01 2.26
C HIS A 63 -4.68 -7.52 3.57
N SER A 64 -3.92 -7.46 4.65
CA SER A 64 -4.39 -7.87 5.99
C SER A 64 -4.74 -6.71 6.92
N LEU A 65 -4.89 -5.48 6.37
CA LEU A 65 -5.28 -4.31 7.15
C LEU A 65 -6.63 -4.51 7.85
N THR A 66 -6.71 -3.99 9.07
CA THR A 66 -7.91 -3.98 9.90
C THR A 66 -8.13 -2.59 10.48
N LYS A 67 -9.34 -2.28 10.94
CA LYS A 67 -9.60 -1.02 11.65
C LYS A 67 -9.75 -1.30 13.14
N ILE A 68 -9.03 -0.58 13.99
CA ILE A 68 -9.15 -0.65 15.45
C ILE A 68 -9.47 0.75 15.95
N ASN A 69 -10.56 0.91 16.69
CA ASN A 69 -11.04 2.22 17.16
C ASN A 69 -11.20 3.27 16.04
N GLY A 70 -11.48 2.83 14.82
CA GLY A 70 -11.64 3.72 13.67
C GLY A 70 -10.34 4.07 12.94
N GLU A 71 -9.18 3.58 13.38
CA GLU A 71 -7.87 3.79 12.73
C GLU A 71 -7.41 2.53 11.99
N LEU A 72 -6.74 2.67 10.85
CA LEU A 72 -6.19 1.53 10.11
C LEU A 72 -4.91 1.01 10.77
N HIS A 73 -4.83 -0.30 10.90
CA HIS A 73 -3.68 -1.02 11.44
C HIS A 73 -3.23 -2.15 10.51
N GLY A 74 -1.93 -2.42 10.47
CA GLY A 74 -1.33 -3.52 9.71
C GLY A 74 0.11 -3.23 9.31
N ASP A 75 0.59 -3.90 8.27
CA ASP A 75 1.93 -3.68 7.73
C ASP A 75 2.08 -2.22 7.22
N PRO A 76 3.18 -1.51 7.54
CA PRO A 76 3.38 -0.13 7.10
C PRO A 76 3.32 0.07 5.58
N LEU A 77 3.79 -0.91 4.78
CA LEU A 77 3.74 -0.81 3.33
C LEU A 77 2.31 -0.98 2.82
N ASP A 78 1.53 -1.90 3.40
CA ASP A 78 0.11 -2.07 3.07
C ASP A 78 -0.66 -0.78 3.38
N LEU A 79 -0.40 -0.14 4.52
CA LEU A 79 -1.03 1.15 4.87
C LEU A 79 -0.71 2.24 3.84
N ILE A 80 0.56 2.35 3.43
CA ILE A 80 0.99 3.32 2.41
C ILE A 80 0.26 3.05 1.11
N LEU A 81 0.28 1.81 0.62
CA LEU A 81 -0.33 1.45 -0.66
C LEU A 81 -1.86 1.62 -0.62
N PHE A 82 -2.53 1.19 0.45
CA PHE A 82 -3.98 1.35 0.61
C PHE A 82 -4.40 2.82 0.58
N ASN A 83 -3.68 3.68 1.30
CA ASN A 83 -3.97 5.12 1.33
C ASN A 83 -3.84 5.76 -0.07
N GLN A 84 -2.94 5.26 -0.92
CA GLN A 84 -2.78 5.74 -2.29
C GLN A 84 -3.95 5.34 -3.20
N THR A 85 -4.68 4.25 -2.90
CA THR A 85 -5.82 3.81 -3.71
C THR A 85 -7.02 4.76 -3.66
N GLY A 86 -7.11 5.60 -2.62
CA GLY A 86 -8.28 6.44 -2.35
C GLY A 86 -9.52 5.68 -1.85
N TRP A 87 -9.41 4.37 -1.59
CA TRP A 87 -10.50 3.58 -1.01
C TRP A 87 -10.63 3.83 0.50
N ALA A 88 -11.81 3.52 1.03
CA ALA A 88 -12.07 3.57 2.47
C ALA A 88 -12.50 2.18 2.95
N LEU A 89 -11.80 1.67 3.98
CA LEU A 89 -12.16 0.41 4.61
C LEU A 89 -13.38 0.63 5.51
N VAL A 90 -14.49 -0.03 5.15
CA VAL A 90 -15.75 -0.03 5.90
C VAL A 90 -15.98 -1.42 6.45
N GLU A 91 -15.96 -1.54 7.77
CA GLU A 91 -16.38 -2.74 8.47
C GLU A 91 -17.88 -2.65 8.74
N SER A 92 -18.62 -3.72 8.45
CA SER A 92 -20.07 -3.75 8.66
C SER A 92 -20.36 -3.83 10.16
N VAL A 93 -20.66 -2.69 10.76
CA VAL A 93 -21.28 -2.59 12.09
C VAL A 93 -22.76 -2.97 11.96
N ASN A 94 -23.14 -4.16 12.43
CA ASN A 94 -24.50 -4.36 12.93
C ASN A 94 -24.48 -3.88 14.38
N ASP A 95 -25.32 -2.90 14.71
CA ASP A 95 -25.38 -2.22 16.02
C ASP A 95 -25.67 -3.14 17.25
N GLU A 96 -25.80 -4.46 17.05
CA GLU A 96 -25.96 -5.47 18.11
C GLU A 96 -24.71 -6.35 18.32
N GLU A 97 -23.71 -6.29 17.43
CA GLU A 97 -22.47 -7.09 17.45
C GLU A 97 -21.24 -6.31 17.97
N ASP A 98 -21.46 -5.13 18.56
CA ASP A 98 -20.42 -4.24 19.07
C ASP A 98 -19.53 -4.88 20.16
N SER A 99 -20.02 -5.85 20.94
CA SER A 99 -19.23 -6.45 22.02
C SER A 99 -18.27 -7.55 21.55
N GLU A 100 -18.60 -8.28 20.49
CA GLU A 100 -17.76 -9.37 19.99
C GLU A 100 -16.70 -8.86 19.01
N LEU A 101 -17.03 -7.91 18.13
CA LEU A 101 -16.07 -7.30 17.21
C LEU A 101 -15.00 -6.48 17.94
N GLN A 102 -15.40 -5.71 18.96
CA GLN A 102 -14.42 -5.06 19.85
C GLN A 102 -13.54 -6.07 20.60
N LEU A 103 -14.01 -7.30 20.84
CA LEU A 103 -13.19 -8.33 21.46
C LEU A 103 -12.13 -8.86 20.48
N PHE A 104 -12.46 -9.01 19.19
CA PHE A 104 -11.51 -9.43 18.16
C PHE A 104 -10.43 -8.37 17.87
N ASP A 105 -10.81 -7.09 17.86
CA ASP A 105 -9.87 -5.96 17.76
C ASP A 105 -8.83 -5.96 18.90
N ASN A 106 -9.25 -6.40 20.09
CA ASN A 106 -8.40 -6.47 21.27
C ASN A 106 -7.53 -7.74 21.37
N ILE A 107 -7.73 -8.73 20.48
CA ILE A 107 -6.99 -10.00 20.50
C ILE A 107 -5.76 -9.98 19.58
N GLN A 108 -5.68 -9.05 18.62
CA GLN A 108 -4.54 -8.92 17.69
C GLN A 108 -3.38 -8.06 18.23
N VAL A 109 -2.90 -8.38 19.44
CA VAL A 109 -1.66 -7.80 20.01
C VAL A 109 -0.44 -8.65 19.67
#